data_AF-A0A9E1QWZ9-F1
#
_entry.id   AF-A0A9E1QWZ9-F1
#
_cell.length_a   1.000
_cell.length_b   1.000
_cell.length_c   1.000
_cell.angle_alpha   90.00
_cell.angle_beta   90.00
_cell.angle_gamma   90.00
#
_symmetry.space_group_name_H-M   'P 1'
#
loop_
_entity.id
_entity.type
_entity.pdbx_description
1 polymer ?
#
loop_
_entity_poly.entity_id
_entity_poly.type
_entity_poly.pdbx_seq_one_letter_code
_entity_poly.pdbx_strand_id
1 'polypeptide(L)'
;ISNVTENKCELLAKKAMRAPTIIIVIASLKQHPVVPEIEQIISAGAATQNMLNAAYALGLGAVWRTGEVAYDVNFSAGLGLADSEKIVGFLYLGTMPVGREASASKINTNDYFQDWP
;
A
#
# COMPACT_ATOMS: atom_id res chain seq x y z
N ILE A 1 -15.99 14.24 -0.02
CA ILE A 1 -15.27 15.08 0.98
C ILE A 1 -16.24 16.01 1.76
N SER A 2 -17.53 16.03 1.45
CA SER A 2 -18.53 16.78 2.21
C SER A 2 -18.70 16.18 3.62
N ASN A 3 -18.27 16.90 4.66
CA ASN A 3 -18.27 16.55 6.11
C ASN A 3 -17.00 15.88 6.67
N VAL A 4 -15.81 16.16 6.13
CA VAL A 4 -14.57 15.94 6.90
C VAL A 4 -14.40 17.11 7.87
N THR A 5 -14.43 16.83 9.17
CA THR A 5 -14.14 17.84 10.20
C THR A 5 -12.73 18.40 10.00
N GLU A 6 -12.49 19.68 10.28
CA GLU A 6 -11.19 20.35 10.12
C GLU A 6 -10.04 19.55 10.77
N ASN A 7 -10.29 19.00 11.96
CA ASN A 7 -9.35 18.12 12.67
C ASN A 7 -8.98 16.84 11.88
N LYS A 8 -9.95 16.21 11.17
CA LYS A 8 -9.67 15.02 10.36
C LYS A 8 -8.85 15.38 9.11
N CYS A 9 -9.06 16.56 8.52
CA CYS A 9 -8.21 17.06 7.43
C CYS A 9 -6.76 17.26 7.89
N GLU A 10 -6.54 17.92 9.03
CA GLU A 10 -5.20 18.12 9.58
C GLU A 10 -4.48 16.80 9.87
N LEU A 11 -5.20 15.82 10.44
CA LEU A 11 -4.65 14.50 10.72
C LEU A 11 -4.24 13.77 9.45
N LEU A 12 -5.04 13.85 8.38
CA LEU A 12 -4.71 13.25 7.08
C LEU A 12 -3.50 13.95 6.44
N ALA A 13 -3.44 15.28 6.49
CA ALA A 13 -2.28 16.03 6.01
C ALA A 13 -1.00 15.64 6.77
N LYS A 14 -1.06 15.56 8.11
CA LYS A 14 0.06 15.08 8.93
C LYS A 14 0.48 13.65 8.57
N LYS A 15 -0.46 12.77 8.24
CA LYS A 15 -0.14 11.40 7.79
C LYS A 15 0.63 11.41 6.47
N ALA A 16 0.19 12.22 5.49
CA ALA A 16 0.88 12.36 4.21
C ALA A 16 2.31 12.91 4.36
N MET A 17 2.55 13.79 5.33
CA MET A 17 3.89 14.37 5.57
C MET A 17 4.86 13.49 6.36
N ARG A 18 4.54 12.21 6.61
CA ARG A 18 5.41 11.30 7.39
C ARG A 18 6.66 10.82 6.66
N ALA A 19 6.71 10.99 5.35
CA ALA A 19 7.85 10.63 4.52
C ALA A 19 8.06 11.71 3.45
N PRO A 20 9.31 11.90 2.98
CA PRO A 20 9.60 12.86 1.91
C PRO A 20 8.99 12.46 0.57
N THR A 21 8.61 11.19 0.37
CA THR A 21 8.00 10.71 -0.86
C THR A 21 6.90 9.70 -0.56
N ILE A 22 5.80 9.77 -1.32
CA ILE A 22 4.74 8.76 -1.35
C ILE A 22 4.56 8.30 -2.79
N ILE A 23 4.58 6.98 -3.00
CA ILE A 23 4.13 6.37 -4.24
C ILE A 23 2.73 5.80 -4.00
N ILE A 24 1.76 6.21 -4.82
CA ILE A 24 0.41 5.65 -4.80
C ILE A 24 0.39 4.49 -5.81
N VAL A 25 0.17 3.27 -5.33
CA VAL A 25 0.08 2.08 -6.17
C VAL A 25 -1.36 1.83 -6.53
N ILE A 26 -1.63 1.76 -7.83
CA ILE A 26 -2.95 1.60 -8.40
C ILE A 26 -2.99 0.32 -9.23
N ALA A 27 -3.95 -0.56 -8.96
CA ALA A 27 -4.30 -1.66 -9.83
C ALA A 27 -5.25 -1.12 -10.92
N SER A 28 -4.78 -1.10 -12.17
CA SER A 28 -5.59 -0.71 -13.33
C SER A 28 -6.27 -1.95 -13.90
N LEU A 29 -7.49 -2.23 -13.42
CA LEU A 29 -8.17 -3.48 -13.69
C LEU A 29 -8.74 -3.49 -15.11
N LYS A 30 -8.57 -4.61 -15.79
CA LYS A 30 -9.11 -4.84 -17.13
C LYS A 30 -10.02 -6.05 -17.10
N GLN A 31 -11.14 -5.97 -17.81
CA GLN A 31 -11.95 -7.15 -18.08
C GLN A 31 -11.12 -8.11 -18.94
N HIS A 32 -10.89 -9.32 -18.43
CA HIS A 32 -10.05 -10.31 -19.09
C HIS A 32 -10.75 -11.67 -19.06
N PRO A 33 -10.75 -12.44 -20.18
CA PRO A 33 -11.50 -13.69 -20.28
C PRO A 33 -10.99 -14.78 -19.32
N VAL A 34 -9.71 -14.72 -18.94
CA VAL A 34 -9.07 -15.78 -18.12
C VAL A 34 -8.32 -15.26 -16.90
N VAL A 35 -8.20 -13.93 -16.72
CA VAL A 35 -7.46 -13.36 -15.58
C VAL A 35 -8.46 -12.59 -14.71
N PRO A 36 -8.96 -13.19 -13.63
CA PRO A 36 -9.91 -12.53 -12.75
C PRO A 36 -9.30 -11.30 -12.06
N GLU A 37 -10.18 -10.43 -11.56
CA GLU A 37 -9.80 -9.18 -10.90
C GLU A 37 -8.80 -9.39 -9.75
N ILE A 38 -9.02 -10.44 -8.95
CA ILE A 38 -8.20 -10.74 -7.79
C ILE A 38 -6.73 -10.99 -8.15
N GLU A 39 -6.45 -11.64 -9.28
CA GLU A 39 -5.08 -11.87 -9.74
C GLU A 39 -4.40 -10.56 -10.16
N GLN A 40 -5.14 -9.63 -10.76
CA GLN A 40 -4.63 -8.32 -11.13
C GLN A 40 -4.33 -7.46 -9.90
N ILE A 41 -5.20 -7.51 -8.87
CA ILE A 41 -4.97 -6.85 -7.59
C ILE A 41 -3.74 -7.45 -6.88
N ILE A 42 -3.64 -8.78 -6.82
CA ILE A 42 -2.48 -9.47 -6.21
C ILE A 42 -1.19 -9.12 -6.96
N SER A 43 -1.23 -9.01 -8.29
CA SER A 43 -0.07 -8.59 -9.10
C SER A 43 0.42 -7.18 -8.70
N ALA A 44 -0.50 -6.22 -8.54
CA ALA A 44 -0.13 -4.88 -8.06
C ALA A 44 0.36 -4.89 -6.60
N GLY A 45 -0.18 -5.76 -5.76
CA GLY A 45 0.31 -5.99 -4.40
C GLY A 45 1.73 -6.57 -4.39
N ALA A 46 2.02 -7.56 -5.22
CA ALA A 46 3.34 -8.15 -5.38
C ALA A 46 4.36 -7.13 -5.91
N ALA A 47 3.96 -6.29 -6.87
CA ALA A 47 4.78 -5.16 -7.32
C ALA A 47 5.11 -4.20 -6.16
N THR A 48 4.14 -3.91 -5.29
CA THR A 48 4.35 -3.09 -4.09
C THR A 48 5.35 -3.72 -3.11
N GLN A 49 5.23 -5.03 -2.87
CA GLN A 49 6.20 -5.78 -2.05
C GLN A 49 7.60 -5.78 -2.66
N ASN A 50 7.72 -5.91 -3.98
CA ASN A 50 9.00 -5.83 -4.67
C ASN A 50 9.64 -4.44 -4.52
N MET A 51 8.84 -3.37 -4.56
CA MET A 51 9.34 -2.01 -4.28
C MET A 51 9.82 -1.85 -2.84
N LEU A 52 9.14 -2.45 -1.85
CA LEU A 52 9.61 -2.47 -0.46
C LEU A 52 10.98 -3.15 -0.35
N ASN A 53 11.12 -4.33 -0.98
CA ASN A 53 12.39 -5.07 -1.00
C ASN A 53 13.51 -4.27 -1.69
N ALA A 54 13.20 -3.60 -2.81
CA ALA A 54 14.16 -2.76 -3.53
C ALA A 54 14.59 -1.55 -2.70
N ALA A 55 13.65 -0.88 -2.01
CA ALA A 55 13.97 0.22 -1.12
C ALA A 55 14.92 -0.23 0.00
N TYR A 56 14.65 -1.38 0.63
CA TYR A 56 15.53 -1.95 1.63
C TYR A 56 16.93 -2.25 1.07
N ALA A 57 17.02 -2.88 -0.10
CA ALA A 57 18.29 -3.18 -0.75
C ALA A 57 19.13 -1.92 -1.09
N LEU A 58 18.46 -0.79 -1.32
CA LEU A 58 19.09 0.52 -1.54
C LEU A 58 19.40 1.28 -0.24
N GLY A 59 19.13 0.71 0.93
CA GLY A 59 19.33 1.36 2.23
C GLY A 59 18.27 2.43 2.57
N LEU A 60 17.13 2.41 1.90
CA LEU A 60 16.01 3.31 2.13
C LEU A 60 15.02 2.73 3.15
N GLY A 61 14.37 3.63 3.90
CA GLY A 61 13.22 3.29 4.74
C GLY A 61 11.94 3.32 3.92
N ALA A 62 11.12 2.27 4.04
CA ALA A 62 9.87 2.16 3.31
C ALA A 62 8.74 1.55 4.15
N VAL A 63 7.51 2.04 3.98
CA VAL A 63 6.31 1.50 4.66
C VAL A 63 5.10 1.55 3.72
N TRP A 64 4.40 0.42 3.57
CA TRP A 64 3.12 0.33 2.86
C TRP A 64 1.93 0.55 3.81
N ARG A 65 1.03 1.47 3.47
CA ARG A 65 -0.26 1.73 4.13
C ARG A 65 -1.40 1.85 3.11
N THR A 66 -2.64 1.52 3.47
CA THR A 66 -3.83 1.80 2.63
C THR A 66 -4.72 2.84 3.32
N GLY A 67 -5.32 2.49 4.47
CA GLY A 67 -6.19 3.40 5.23
C GLY A 67 -7.49 3.78 4.49
N GLU A 68 -8.41 4.47 5.18
CA GLU A 68 -9.74 4.84 4.64
C GLU A 68 -9.65 5.60 3.31
N VAL A 69 -8.61 6.41 3.12
CA VAL A 69 -8.40 7.24 1.92
C VAL A 69 -8.20 6.39 0.66
N ALA A 70 -7.62 5.19 0.76
CA ALA A 70 -7.46 4.29 -0.39
C ALA A 70 -8.80 3.84 -0.99
N TYR A 71 -9.88 3.89 -0.20
CA TYR A 71 -11.22 3.43 -0.59
C TYR A 71 -12.21 4.59 -0.81
N ASP A 72 -11.77 5.85 -0.65
CA ASP A 72 -12.63 7.01 -0.87
C ASP A 72 -12.73 7.32 -2.37
N VAL A 73 -13.95 7.24 -2.91
CA VAL A 73 -14.23 7.49 -4.33
C VAL A 73 -13.92 8.93 -4.74
N ASN A 74 -14.09 9.91 -3.84
CA ASN A 74 -13.76 11.31 -4.14
C ASN A 74 -12.24 11.52 -4.18
N PHE A 75 -11.49 10.82 -3.34
CA PHE A 75 -10.04 10.86 -3.38
C PHE A 75 -9.52 10.26 -4.70
N SER A 76 -10.05 9.10 -5.09
CA SER A 76 -9.72 8.44 -6.35
C SER A 76 -10.08 9.33 -7.56
N ALA A 77 -11.27 9.94 -7.56
CA ALA A 77 -11.69 10.89 -8.58
C ALA A 77 -10.79 12.14 -8.61
N GLY A 78 -10.36 12.65 -7.45
CA GLY A 78 -9.43 13.77 -7.34
C GLY A 78 -8.03 13.48 -7.89
N LEU A 79 -7.63 12.21 -7.93
CA LEU A 79 -6.42 11.74 -8.61
C LEU A 79 -6.63 11.47 -10.12
N GLY A 80 -7.87 11.55 -10.61
CA GLY A 80 -8.22 11.27 -12.00
C GLY A 80 -8.28 9.77 -12.34
N LEU A 81 -8.48 8.90 -11.34
CA LEU A 81 -8.60 7.46 -11.56
C LEU A 81 -9.91 7.10 -12.27
N ALA A 82 -9.86 6.11 -13.16
CA ALA A 82 -11.07 5.52 -13.72
C ALA A 82 -11.76 4.58 -12.71
N ASP A 83 -13.05 4.29 -12.91
CA ASP A 83 -13.84 3.41 -12.02
C ASP A 83 -13.26 1.98 -11.91
N SER A 84 -12.52 1.55 -12.93
CA SER A 84 -11.83 0.25 -12.96
C SER A 84 -10.49 0.27 -12.22
N GLU A 85 -10.05 1.41 -11.71
CA GLU A 85 -8.76 1.55 -11.04
C GLU A 85 -8.93 1.56 -9.52
N LYS A 86 -8.11 0.77 -8.83
CA LYS A 86 -8.18 0.63 -7.37
C LYS A 86 -6.84 0.93 -6.73
N ILE A 87 -6.84 1.77 -5.70
CA ILE A 87 -5.64 2.03 -4.91
C ILE A 87 -5.32 0.78 -4.08
N VAL A 88 -4.17 0.17 -4.35
CA VAL A 88 -3.61 -0.97 -3.60
C VAL A 88 -2.82 -0.49 -2.38
N GLY A 89 -2.28 0.73 -2.44
CA GLY A 89 -1.83 1.44 -1.25
C GLY A 89 -0.88 2.58 -1.53
N PHE A 90 -0.38 3.14 -0.44
CA PHE A 90 0.54 4.25 -0.34
C PHE A 90 1.85 3.73 0.23
N LEU A 91 2.90 3.79 -0.59
CA LEU A 91 4.25 3.43 -0.21
C LEU A 91 5.00 4.70 0.19
N TYR A 92 5.20 4.86 1.50
CA TYR A 92 5.96 5.95 2.09
C TYR A 92 7.45 5.61 1.99
N LEU A 93 8.25 6.47 1.35
CA LEU A 93 9.68 6.28 1.11
C LEU A 93 10.49 7.43 1.69
N GLY A 94 11.63 7.10 2.28
CA GLY A 94 12.57 8.09 2.80
C GLY A 94 13.87 7.46 3.31
N THR A 95 14.62 8.22 4.09
CA THR A 95 15.86 7.74 4.72
C THR A 95 15.55 6.72 5.81
N MET A 96 16.29 5.61 5.83
CA MET A 96 16.18 4.64 6.92
C MET A 96 16.66 5.25 8.24
N PRO A 97 15.84 5.26 9.31
CA PRO A 97 16.28 5.75 10.61
C PRO A 97 17.36 4.83 11.19
N VAL A 98 18.39 5.41 11.79
CA VAL A 98 19.44 4.67 12.50
C VAL A 98 18.82 3.88 13.67
N GLY A 99 19.20 2.62 13.83
CA GLY A 99 18.79 1.77 14.95
C GLY A 99 17.38 1.20 14.86
N ARG A 100 16.74 1.26 13.69
CA ARG A 100 15.38 0.73 13.44
C ARG A 100 15.38 -0.48 12.52
N GLU A 101 16.34 -1.38 12.72
CA GLU A 101 16.31 -2.70 12.10
C GLU A 101 15.23 -3.54 12.81
N ALA A 102 14.14 -3.81 12.10
CA ALA A 102 13.08 -4.66 12.63
C ALA A 102 13.58 -6.11 12.69
N SER A 103 13.68 -6.68 13.90
CA SER A 103 13.83 -8.12 14.04
C SER A 103 12.49 -8.77 13.71
N ALA A 104 12.45 -9.66 12.71
CA ALA A 104 11.27 -10.48 12.47
C ALA A 104 11.00 -11.35 13.71
N SER A 105 9.78 -11.29 14.24
CA SER A 105 9.34 -12.21 15.29
C SER A 105 9.46 -13.64 14.78
N LYS A 106 10.01 -14.54 15.59
CA LYS A 106 9.97 -15.97 15.27
C LYS A 106 8.52 -16.44 15.41
N ILE A 107 7.97 -16.98 14.33
CA ILE A 107 6.63 -17.54 14.28
C ILE A 107 6.78 -19.07 14.21
N ASN A 108 5.91 -19.81 14.91
CA ASN A 108 5.85 -21.26 14.74
C ASN A 108 5.19 -21.57 13.40
N THR A 109 5.96 -22.08 12.44
CA THR A 109 5.45 -22.36 11.09
C THR A 109 4.33 -23.40 11.11
N ASN A 110 4.36 -24.35 12.05
CA ASN A 110 3.36 -25.42 12.13
C ASN A 110 1.93 -24.92 12.35
N ASP A 111 1.74 -23.66 12.77
CA ASP A 111 0.42 -23.05 12.92
C ASP A 111 -0.23 -22.70 11.56
N TYR A 112 0.53 -22.74 10.45
CA TYR A 112 0.10 -22.29 9.12
C TYR A 112 0.24 -23.34 8.02
N PHE A 113 0.82 -24.51 8.31
CA PHE A 113 0.98 -25.60 7.37
C PHE A 113 0.18 -26.82 7.83
N GLN A 114 -0.43 -27.50 6.87
CA GLN A 114 -1.00 -28.82 7.04
C GLN A 114 -0.40 -29.72 5.97
N ASP A 115 -0.13 -30.98 6.32
CA ASP A 115 0.20 -31.97 5.31
C ASP A 115 -0.99 -32.10 4.35
N TRP A 116 -0.64 -32.22 3.08
CA TRP A 116 -1.59 -32.53 2.04
C TRP A 116 -1.87 -34.03 2.08
N PRO A 117 -3.08 -34.44 1.69
CA PRO A 117 -4.24 -34.80 2.54
C PRO A 117 -4.00 -35.56 3.86
#